data_AF-A0A2N7TM09-F1
#
_entry.id   AF-A0A2N7TM09-F1
#
_cell.length_a   1.000
_cell.length_b   1.000
_cell.length_c   1.000
_cell.angle_alpha   90.00
_cell.angle_beta   90.00
_cell.angle_gamma   90.00
#
_symmetry.space_group_name_H-M   'P 1'
#
loop_
_entity.id
_entity.type
_entity.pdbx_description
1 polymer ?
#
loop_
_entity_poly.entity_id
_entity_poly.type
_entity_poly.pdbx_seq_one_letter_code
_entity_poly.pdbx_strand_id
1 'polypeptide(L)'
;MKYLPPGRIDDFARSSIANHLEEAWHERVKEQIDQYRDLARFLDPLDADDTAAREVIPWTGFPRIYDAWLNIDKNPDLVERARRMNRAHRSAEILNGFTYVKFGDRFFQVPADPTNGWMLIPEIDGEPSFQDAFSLVERPQDEYLEWFVVRDPVTNRITRIDFTAEAPEYWETLAEGDPDLAQELYSELLGFNVPKEDLFFQHDVLCPELVRVSGRLQIVGHVRLTGYEAGQYNRWNKWNTERGAVHLTQRNNTLFAEINLAARATQRFAIRPDLGANVDRFALTACGGYGALNRNSDPTIGQSVNTLALSGFQVMVSNPIGLYIGNIDVSGFRDPDGNAVERDEILTVHRGTFEDEDGLARVLRFSVHPPAGADYGLESCAIDRHPLSTGGPVARQTTVVIHGIATPASGDNPLAECAARACAHPTKDPQYFLAIDPDADCPANDDERWMEAPVTLAPDESRMTAVRGAPRTSGERMG
;
A
#
# COMPACT_ATOMS: atom_id res chain seq x y z
N MET A 1 24.25 15.63 10.10
CA MET A 1 23.92 14.37 9.39
C MET A 1 22.72 14.64 8.49
N LYS A 2 22.50 13.83 7.45
CA LYS A 2 21.36 13.95 6.54
C LYS A 2 20.47 12.72 6.64
N TYR A 3 19.18 12.88 6.35
CA TYR A 3 18.31 11.74 6.05
C TYR A 3 18.73 11.17 4.70
N LEU A 4 18.98 9.87 4.66
CA LEU A 4 19.46 9.17 3.48
C LEU A 4 18.27 8.69 2.64
N PRO A 5 18.42 8.54 1.30
CA PRO A 5 17.44 7.85 0.47
C PRO A 5 17.11 6.44 0.97
N PRO A 6 15.85 5.95 0.82
CA PRO A 6 15.46 4.63 1.28
C PRO A 6 16.39 3.55 0.74
N GLY A 7 16.81 2.62 1.59
CA GLY A 7 17.72 1.53 1.19
C GLY A 7 19.07 1.98 0.66
N ARG A 8 19.47 3.24 0.92
CA ARG A 8 20.74 3.84 0.46
C ARG A 8 20.95 3.74 -1.05
N ILE A 9 19.85 3.74 -1.81
CA ILE A 9 19.91 3.85 -3.26
C ILE A 9 20.61 5.15 -3.66
N ASP A 10 21.47 5.07 -4.66
CA ASP A 10 22.34 6.17 -5.09
C ASP A 10 21.95 6.68 -6.48
N ASP A 11 20.66 6.69 -6.81
CA ASP A 11 20.24 7.17 -8.13
C ASP A 11 20.55 8.65 -8.31
N PHE A 12 20.49 9.45 -7.22
CA PHE A 12 20.78 10.88 -7.28
C PHE A 12 22.18 11.19 -7.79
N ALA A 13 23.18 10.32 -7.54
CA ALA A 13 24.53 10.49 -8.07
C ALA A 13 24.62 10.40 -9.60
N ARG A 14 23.59 9.85 -10.26
CA ARG A 14 23.48 9.83 -11.74
C ARG A 14 23.07 11.19 -12.31
N SER A 15 22.52 12.08 -11.47
CA SER A 15 22.09 13.41 -11.89
C SER A 15 23.24 14.43 -11.87
N SER A 16 23.22 15.36 -12.82
CA SER A 16 24.11 16.53 -12.79
C SER A 16 23.84 17.49 -11.60
N ILE A 17 22.68 17.34 -10.94
CA ILE A 17 22.27 18.11 -9.76
C ILE A 17 22.16 17.25 -8.50
N ALA A 18 22.95 16.17 -8.39
CA ALA A 18 22.94 15.21 -7.28
C ALA A 18 22.82 15.86 -5.88
N ASN A 19 23.70 16.82 -5.57
CA ASN A 19 23.69 17.54 -4.28
C ASN A 19 22.35 18.25 -3.99
N HIS A 20 21.68 18.77 -5.01
CA HIS A 20 20.38 19.42 -4.87
C HIS A 20 19.28 18.40 -4.58
N LEU A 21 19.30 17.23 -5.25
CA LEU A 21 18.35 16.14 -4.99
C LEU A 21 18.51 15.57 -3.57
N GLU A 22 19.75 15.36 -3.12
CA GLU A 22 20.04 14.93 -1.75
C GLU A 22 19.56 15.93 -0.70
N GLU A 23 19.75 17.24 -0.96
CA GLU A 23 19.25 18.29 -0.07
C GLU A 23 17.72 18.35 -0.08
N ALA A 24 17.09 18.26 -1.26
CA ALA A 24 15.64 18.25 -1.39
C ALA A 24 15.01 17.05 -0.66
N TRP A 25 15.62 15.88 -0.76
CA TRP A 25 15.20 14.70 0.01
C TRP A 25 15.36 14.91 1.51
N HIS A 26 16.52 15.42 1.93
CA HIS A 26 16.78 15.71 3.34
C HIS A 26 15.73 16.65 3.92
N GLU A 27 15.49 17.79 3.28
CA GLU A 27 14.53 18.80 3.73
C GLU A 27 13.11 18.25 3.75
N ARG A 28 12.72 17.47 2.73
CA ARG A 28 11.40 16.83 2.66
C ARG A 28 11.15 15.87 3.82
N VAL A 29 12.12 15.01 4.14
CA VAL A 29 12.00 14.10 5.31
C VAL A 29 12.06 14.88 6.61
N LYS A 30 12.94 15.90 6.70
CA LYS A 30 13.11 16.75 7.88
C LYS A 30 11.82 17.50 8.22
N GLU A 31 11.15 18.08 7.24
CA GLU A 31 9.86 18.77 7.42
C GLU A 31 8.81 17.83 8.02
N GLN A 32 8.79 16.57 7.58
CA GLN A 32 7.88 15.56 8.14
C GLN A 32 8.27 15.17 9.58
N ILE A 33 9.57 15.01 9.87
CA ILE A 33 10.06 14.68 11.21
C ILE A 33 9.79 15.80 12.21
N ASP A 34 10.03 17.05 11.82
CA ASP A 34 9.89 18.21 12.70
C ASP A 34 8.46 18.41 13.22
N GLN A 35 7.44 17.94 12.49
CA GLN A 35 6.04 17.97 12.94
C GLN A 35 5.80 17.19 14.24
N TYR A 36 6.69 16.26 14.60
CA TYR A 36 6.51 15.36 15.74
C TYR A 36 7.57 15.52 16.83
N ARG A 37 8.50 16.45 16.67
CA ARG A 37 9.65 16.61 17.59
C ARG A 37 9.24 16.88 19.04
N ASP A 38 8.06 17.47 19.24
CA ASP A 38 7.52 17.78 20.57
C ASP A 38 6.75 16.61 21.22
N LEU A 39 6.55 15.49 20.51
CA LEU A 39 5.87 14.33 21.08
C LEU A 39 6.76 13.64 22.13
N ALA A 40 6.14 13.23 23.24
CA ALA A 40 6.84 12.50 24.29
C ALA A 40 7.42 11.19 23.74
N ARG A 41 8.67 10.87 24.11
CA ARG A 41 9.42 9.68 23.66
C ARG A 41 9.67 9.60 22.15
N PHE A 42 9.45 10.68 21.40
CA PHE A 42 9.92 10.78 20.03
C PHE A 42 11.44 10.86 19.99
N LEU A 43 12.07 10.14 19.06
CA LEU A 43 13.51 10.20 18.79
C LEU A 43 13.72 10.69 17.35
N ASP A 44 14.45 11.79 17.15
CA ASP A 44 14.94 12.09 15.80
C ASP A 44 15.96 11.02 15.40
N PRO A 45 15.80 10.33 14.26
CA PRO A 45 16.75 9.30 13.84
C PRO A 45 18.17 9.78 13.64
N LEU A 46 18.37 11.08 13.41
CA LEU A 46 19.70 11.68 13.29
C LEU A 46 20.35 11.96 14.66
N ASP A 47 19.59 11.91 15.75
CA ASP A 47 20.10 12.10 17.11
C ASP A 47 20.50 10.77 17.78
N ALA A 48 20.20 9.63 17.13
CA ALA A 48 20.58 8.31 17.61
C ALA A 48 22.08 8.05 17.42
N ASP A 49 22.74 7.53 18.45
CA ASP A 49 24.13 7.06 18.36
C ASP A 49 24.20 5.56 17.99
N ASP A 50 25.42 5.07 17.77
CA ASP A 50 25.66 3.67 17.37
C ASP A 50 25.23 2.64 18.43
N THR A 51 24.99 3.07 19.68
CA THR A 51 24.54 2.20 20.77
C THR A 51 23.02 2.03 20.81
N ALA A 52 22.27 2.76 19.97
CA ALA A 52 20.84 2.60 19.84
C ALA A 52 20.46 1.15 19.52
N ALA A 53 19.50 0.62 20.27
CA ALA A 53 18.92 -0.68 20.00
C ALA A 53 18.16 -0.60 18.67
N ARG A 54 18.28 -1.64 17.85
CA ARG A 54 17.56 -1.77 16.57
C ARG A 54 16.54 -2.88 16.69
N GLU A 55 15.35 -2.65 16.15
CA GLU A 55 14.27 -3.64 16.12
C GLU A 55 13.71 -3.75 14.70
N VAL A 56 13.50 -4.99 14.25
CA VAL A 56 12.83 -5.26 12.98
C VAL A 56 11.37 -5.57 13.31
N ILE A 57 10.44 -4.82 12.73
CA ILE A 57 9.01 -5.01 12.94
C ILE A 57 8.41 -5.58 11.65
N PRO A 58 8.07 -6.89 11.58
CA PRO A 58 7.61 -7.54 10.37
C PRO A 58 6.08 -7.65 10.26
N TRP A 59 5.57 -7.67 9.03
CA TRP A 59 4.21 -8.10 8.68
C TRP A 59 4.16 -8.75 7.29
N THR A 60 3.03 -9.37 6.94
CA THR A 60 2.82 -9.98 5.61
C THR A 60 2.47 -8.92 4.56
N GLY A 61 3.02 -9.04 3.36
CA GLY A 61 2.75 -8.11 2.25
C GLY A 61 1.40 -8.28 1.55
N PHE A 62 0.55 -9.24 1.96
CA PHE A 62 -0.77 -9.41 1.36
C PHE A 62 -1.88 -8.67 2.16
N PRO A 63 -2.78 -7.92 1.49
CA PRO A 63 -3.85 -7.17 2.16
C PRO A 63 -4.80 -8.03 2.99
N ARG A 64 -4.86 -7.74 4.30
CA ARG A 64 -5.75 -8.45 5.24
C ARG A 64 -7.23 -8.32 4.88
N ILE A 65 -7.62 -7.20 4.27
CA ILE A 65 -9.02 -6.87 4.00
C ILE A 65 -9.70 -7.91 3.10
N TYR A 66 -9.00 -8.52 2.15
CA TYR A 66 -9.59 -9.55 1.31
C TYR A 66 -9.88 -10.83 2.07
N ASP A 67 -9.06 -11.17 3.07
CA ASP A 67 -9.25 -12.36 3.90
C ASP A 67 -10.46 -12.19 4.84
N ALA A 68 -10.59 -10.99 5.43
CA ALA A 68 -11.77 -10.55 6.19
C ALA A 68 -13.03 -10.69 5.34
N TRP A 69 -13.04 -10.05 4.17
CA TRP A 69 -14.26 -9.92 3.41
C TRP A 69 -14.73 -11.24 2.78
N LEU A 70 -13.79 -12.12 2.40
CA LEU A 70 -14.11 -13.45 1.90
C LEU A 70 -14.23 -14.51 3.02
N ASN A 71 -14.01 -14.13 4.28
CA ASN A 71 -14.08 -15.00 5.45
C ASN A 71 -13.30 -16.31 5.23
N ILE A 72 -12.02 -16.17 4.90
CA ILE A 72 -11.17 -17.28 4.45
C ILE A 72 -10.82 -18.20 5.63
N ASP A 73 -10.42 -17.62 6.77
CA ASP A 73 -9.84 -18.39 7.87
C ASP A 73 -10.85 -19.22 8.67
N LYS A 74 -12.13 -18.82 8.74
CA LYS A 74 -13.17 -19.61 9.41
C LYS A 74 -13.67 -20.79 8.61
N ASN A 75 -13.34 -20.91 7.32
CA ASN A 75 -13.97 -21.94 6.51
C ASN A 75 -13.37 -23.31 6.81
N PRO A 76 -14.12 -24.25 7.42
CA PRO A 76 -13.59 -25.57 7.74
C PRO A 76 -13.37 -26.43 6.49
N ASP A 77 -13.97 -26.07 5.36
CA ASP A 77 -13.77 -26.72 4.08
C ASP A 77 -12.52 -26.17 3.39
N LEU A 78 -11.48 -27.00 3.32
CA LEU A 78 -10.20 -26.66 2.70
C LEU A 78 -10.32 -26.32 1.21
N VAL A 79 -11.27 -26.94 0.49
CA VAL A 79 -11.48 -26.68 -0.94
C VAL A 79 -12.08 -25.30 -1.14
N GLU A 80 -13.11 -24.98 -0.37
CA GLU A 80 -13.73 -23.64 -0.40
C GLU A 80 -12.77 -22.56 0.11
N ARG A 81 -11.95 -22.87 1.12
CA ARG A 81 -10.88 -21.97 1.59
C ARG A 81 -9.88 -21.65 0.47
N ALA A 82 -9.41 -22.68 -0.25
CA ALA A 82 -8.51 -22.49 -1.40
C ALA A 82 -9.17 -21.66 -2.52
N ARG A 83 -10.45 -21.91 -2.82
CA ARG A 83 -11.21 -21.13 -3.80
C ARG A 83 -11.31 -19.66 -3.41
N ARG A 84 -11.66 -19.37 -2.16
CA ARG A 84 -11.75 -18.00 -1.64
C ARG A 84 -10.39 -17.30 -1.64
N MET A 85 -9.33 -18.02 -1.30
CA MET A 85 -7.96 -17.52 -1.36
C MET A 85 -7.56 -17.15 -2.79
N ASN A 86 -7.82 -18.01 -3.78
CA ASN A 86 -7.59 -17.67 -5.18
C ASN A 86 -8.42 -16.45 -5.63
N ARG A 87 -9.65 -16.31 -5.13
CA ARG A 87 -10.47 -15.12 -5.37
C ARG A 87 -9.88 -13.87 -4.73
N ALA A 88 -9.36 -13.95 -3.51
CA ALA A 88 -8.65 -12.86 -2.84
C ALA A 88 -7.44 -12.40 -3.68
N HIS A 89 -6.61 -13.36 -4.10
CA HIS A 89 -5.44 -13.07 -4.92
C HIS A 89 -5.78 -12.34 -6.21
N ARG A 90 -6.82 -12.77 -6.93
CA ARG A 90 -7.30 -12.06 -8.13
C ARG A 90 -7.93 -10.70 -7.82
N SER A 91 -8.59 -10.57 -6.68
CA SER A 91 -9.24 -9.32 -6.29
C SER A 91 -8.20 -8.23 -5.98
N ALA A 92 -7.04 -8.63 -5.43
CA ALA A 92 -5.89 -7.74 -5.18
C ALA A 92 -5.17 -7.26 -6.46
N GLU A 93 -5.51 -7.79 -7.64
CA GLU A 93 -4.99 -7.30 -8.93
C GLU A 93 -5.89 -6.21 -9.55
N ILE A 94 -7.11 -6.02 -9.02
CA ILE A 94 -8.08 -5.10 -9.61
C ILE A 94 -7.81 -3.70 -9.08
N LEU A 95 -7.40 -2.81 -9.98
CA LEU A 95 -7.13 -1.42 -9.63
C LEU A 95 -8.38 -0.70 -9.10
N ASN A 96 -8.18 0.16 -8.11
CA ASN A 96 -9.21 1.01 -7.54
C ASN A 96 -9.25 2.34 -8.30
N GLY A 97 -10.38 2.62 -8.94
CA GLY A 97 -10.67 3.95 -9.44
C GLY A 97 -11.09 4.87 -8.27
N PHE A 98 -10.64 6.11 -8.29
CA PHE A 98 -11.06 7.11 -7.32
C PHE A 98 -11.00 8.52 -7.90
N THR A 99 -11.69 9.44 -7.23
CA THR A 99 -11.60 10.86 -7.52
C THR A 99 -11.64 11.67 -6.22
N TYR A 100 -11.40 12.97 -6.29
CA TYR A 100 -11.57 13.87 -5.17
C TYR A 100 -12.87 14.65 -5.32
N VAL A 101 -13.52 14.97 -4.20
CA VAL A 101 -14.65 15.90 -4.12
C VAL A 101 -14.35 16.95 -3.08
N LYS A 102 -14.78 18.19 -3.31
CA LYS A 102 -14.80 19.21 -2.27
C LYS A 102 -16.18 19.24 -1.62
N PHE A 103 -16.26 19.15 -0.31
CA PHE A 103 -17.49 19.35 0.45
C PHE A 103 -17.22 20.27 1.64
N GLY A 104 -17.84 21.46 1.62
CA GLY A 104 -17.41 22.56 2.50
C GLY A 104 -15.97 22.94 2.23
N ASP A 105 -15.16 23.13 3.28
CA ASP A 105 -13.73 23.49 3.16
C ASP A 105 -12.80 22.27 3.11
N ARG A 106 -13.35 21.07 2.88
CA ARG A 106 -12.59 19.81 2.91
C ARG A 106 -12.65 19.08 1.59
N PHE A 107 -11.56 18.40 1.27
CA PHE A 107 -11.48 17.47 0.16
C PHE A 107 -11.63 16.05 0.68
N PHE A 108 -12.38 15.23 -0.05
CA PHE A 108 -12.60 13.82 0.25
C PHE A 108 -12.26 13.00 -0.98
N GLN A 109 -11.52 11.92 -0.79
CA GLN A 109 -11.34 10.92 -1.83
C GLN A 109 -12.54 9.97 -1.81
N VAL A 110 -13.15 9.75 -2.96
CA VAL A 110 -14.31 8.88 -3.13
C VAL A 110 -14.03 7.84 -4.21
N PRO A 111 -14.55 6.60 -4.07
CA PRO A 111 -14.40 5.60 -5.11
C PRO A 111 -15.03 6.06 -6.42
N ALA A 112 -14.43 5.66 -7.54
CA ALA A 112 -14.94 5.90 -8.87
C ALA A 112 -14.84 4.63 -9.71
N ASP A 113 -15.78 4.43 -10.62
CA ASP A 113 -15.69 3.37 -11.62
C ASP A 113 -14.51 3.70 -12.55
N PRO A 114 -13.49 2.81 -12.61
CA PRO A 114 -12.29 3.05 -13.40
C PRO A 114 -12.54 3.03 -14.92
N THR A 115 -13.68 2.50 -15.38
CA THR A 115 -14.01 2.32 -16.80
C THR A 115 -14.63 3.58 -17.41
N ASN A 116 -15.45 4.28 -16.64
CA ASN A 116 -16.30 5.38 -17.15
C ASN A 116 -16.15 6.67 -16.34
N GLY A 117 -15.34 6.70 -15.28
CA GLY A 117 -15.12 7.90 -14.48
C GLY A 117 -16.19 8.17 -13.43
N TRP A 118 -17.19 7.28 -13.28
CA TRP A 118 -18.37 7.60 -12.48
C TRP A 118 -18.05 7.59 -11.00
N MET A 119 -18.38 8.67 -10.31
CA MET A 119 -18.26 8.73 -8.86
C MET A 119 -19.28 7.78 -8.21
N LEU A 120 -18.79 6.89 -7.36
CA LEU A 120 -19.62 5.95 -6.60
C LEU A 120 -19.87 6.53 -5.21
N ILE A 121 -20.97 7.29 -5.05
CA ILE A 121 -21.46 7.75 -3.75
C ILE A 121 -22.61 6.83 -3.30
N PRO A 122 -22.62 6.34 -2.04
CA PRO A 122 -23.77 5.62 -1.51
C PRO A 122 -25.05 6.47 -1.63
N GLU A 123 -26.08 5.89 -2.24
CA GLU A 123 -27.38 6.52 -2.44
C GLU A 123 -28.00 6.97 -1.10
N ILE A 124 -28.27 8.27 -0.96
CA ILE A 124 -29.31 8.75 -0.05
C ILE A 124 -30.48 9.14 -0.96
N ASP A 125 -31.54 8.32 -0.95
CA ASP A 125 -32.77 8.46 -1.74
C ASP A 125 -32.68 8.17 -3.26
N GLY A 126 -31.68 7.39 -3.71
CA GLY A 126 -31.72 6.70 -5.01
C GLY A 126 -31.20 7.44 -6.25
N GLU A 127 -30.44 8.53 -6.14
CA GLU A 127 -29.54 9.09 -7.19
C GLU A 127 -28.60 10.14 -6.52
N PRO A 128 -27.28 10.25 -6.80
CA PRO A 128 -26.66 10.10 -8.13
C PRO A 128 -25.32 9.33 -8.21
N SER A 129 -25.05 8.79 -9.41
CA SER A 129 -23.72 8.64 -10.01
C SER A 129 -23.41 9.86 -10.87
N PHE A 130 -22.24 10.49 -10.70
CA PHE A 130 -21.87 11.67 -11.50
C PHE A 130 -21.02 11.24 -12.70
N GLN A 131 -21.50 11.56 -13.91
CA GLN A 131 -20.71 11.58 -15.13
C GLN A 131 -19.88 12.87 -15.12
N ASP A 132 -18.59 12.78 -15.47
CA ASP A 132 -17.60 13.87 -15.67
C ASP A 132 -16.45 13.97 -14.65
N ALA A 133 -16.35 13.08 -13.67
CA ALA A 133 -15.16 13.05 -12.81
C ALA A 133 -13.99 12.33 -13.51
N PHE A 134 -12.83 12.98 -13.57
CA PHE A 134 -11.57 12.30 -13.92
C PHE A 134 -11.27 11.26 -12.83
N SER A 135 -11.12 9.99 -13.23
CA SER A 135 -10.72 8.91 -12.32
C SER A 135 -9.20 8.79 -12.30
N LEU A 136 -8.63 8.98 -11.12
CA LEU A 136 -7.32 8.47 -10.77
C LEU A 136 -7.43 6.98 -10.45
N VAL A 137 -6.31 6.27 -10.51
CA VAL A 137 -6.29 4.82 -10.34
C VAL A 137 -5.13 4.45 -9.42
N GLU A 138 -5.38 3.63 -8.40
CA GLU A 138 -4.35 3.10 -7.50
C GLU A 138 -4.48 1.58 -7.35
N ARG A 139 -3.44 0.92 -6.86
CA ARG A 139 -3.52 -0.48 -6.47
C ARG A 139 -4.25 -0.63 -5.13
N PRO A 140 -5.01 -1.71 -4.93
CA PRO A 140 -5.67 -1.98 -3.64
C PRO A 140 -4.73 -2.63 -2.61
N GLN A 141 -3.44 -2.78 -2.94
CA GLN A 141 -2.47 -3.59 -2.23
C GLN A 141 -1.87 -2.78 -1.07
N ASP A 142 -2.61 -2.68 0.04
CA ASP A 142 -2.41 -1.70 1.12
C ASP A 142 -1.47 -2.15 2.25
N GLU A 143 -0.55 -3.09 2.05
CA GLU A 143 0.38 -3.56 3.09
C GLU A 143 1.84 -3.22 2.78
N TYR A 144 2.06 -2.05 2.16
CA TYR A 144 3.39 -1.53 1.80
C TYR A 144 4.20 -2.48 0.89
N LEU A 145 3.50 -3.32 0.12
CA LEU A 145 4.05 -4.16 -0.93
C LEU A 145 3.06 -4.14 -2.10
N GLU A 146 3.48 -3.55 -3.21
CA GLU A 146 2.69 -3.49 -4.42
C GLU A 146 3.33 -4.29 -5.54
N TRP A 147 2.53 -4.83 -6.45
CA TRP A 147 2.99 -5.71 -7.50
C TRP A 147 2.22 -5.58 -8.81
N PHE A 148 2.88 -6.05 -9.87
CA PHE A 148 2.35 -6.08 -11.23
C PHE A 148 2.74 -7.37 -11.95
N VAL A 149 1.75 -8.00 -12.60
CA VAL A 149 1.97 -9.19 -13.44
C VAL A 149 2.34 -8.76 -14.86
N VAL A 150 3.57 -9.02 -15.27
CA VAL A 150 4.05 -8.78 -16.63
C VAL A 150 3.70 -9.97 -17.52
N ARG A 151 3.04 -9.68 -18.63
CA ARG A 151 2.67 -10.68 -19.63
C ARG A 151 3.37 -10.40 -20.95
N ASP A 152 3.78 -11.47 -21.62
CA ASP A 152 4.21 -11.38 -23.01
C ASP A 152 3.00 -10.97 -23.88
N PRO A 153 3.11 -9.89 -24.68
CA PRO A 153 1.96 -9.33 -25.41
C PRO A 153 1.46 -10.23 -26.55
N VAL A 154 2.25 -11.23 -26.97
CA VAL A 154 1.90 -12.13 -28.09
C VAL A 154 1.24 -13.41 -27.59
N THR A 155 1.84 -14.04 -26.59
CA THR A 155 1.42 -15.34 -26.04
C THR A 155 0.52 -15.21 -24.82
N ASN A 156 0.47 -14.03 -24.20
CA ASN A 156 -0.24 -13.73 -22.95
C ASN A 156 0.25 -14.52 -21.72
N ARG A 157 1.40 -15.19 -21.84
CA ARG A 157 2.08 -15.90 -20.74
C ARG A 157 2.61 -14.89 -19.73
N ILE A 158 2.55 -15.24 -18.45
CA ILE A 158 3.17 -14.46 -17.38
C ILE A 158 4.68 -14.72 -17.42
N THR A 159 5.43 -13.70 -17.81
CA THR A 159 6.90 -13.77 -17.91
C THR A 159 7.58 -13.32 -16.64
N ARG A 160 6.94 -12.46 -15.85
CA ARG A 160 7.49 -11.89 -14.61
C ARG A 160 6.37 -11.34 -13.74
N ILE A 161 6.57 -11.34 -12.43
CA ILE A 161 5.76 -10.56 -11.49
C ILE A 161 6.72 -9.64 -10.74
N ASP A 162 6.51 -8.33 -10.87
CA ASP A 162 7.33 -7.30 -10.25
C ASP A 162 6.71 -6.87 -8.93
N PHE A 163 7.53 -6.68 -7.90
CA PHE A 163 7.14 -6.24 -6.56
C PHE A 163 7.95 -5.00 -6.15
N THR A 164 7.31 -4.05 -5.49
CA THR A 164 7.94 -2.80 -5.00
C THR A 164 7.42 -2.43 -3.61
N ALA A 165 8.34 -1.90 -2.80
CA ALA A 165 8.09 -1.22 -1.53
C ALA A 165 8.60 0.24 -1.58
N GLU A 166 8.94 0.75 -2.77
CA GLU A 166 9.49 2.10 -2.92
C GLU A 166 8.42 3.16 -2.60
N ALA A 167 8.74 4.07 -1.68
CA ALA A 167 7.83 5.13 -1.29
C ALA A 167 7.65 6.18 -2.40
N PRO A 168 6.43 6.71 -2.61
CA PRO A 168 6.17 7.71 -3.65
C PRO A 168 6.98 9.00 -3.43
N GLU A 169 7.26 9.38 -2.18
CA GLU A 169 7.96 10.63 -1.86
C GLU A 169 9.38 10.70 -2.44
N TYR A 170 10.06 9.56 -2.57
CA TYR A 170 11.38 9.49 -3.20
C TYR A 170 11.28 9.82 -4.69
N TRP A 171 10.29 9.23 -5.36
CA TRP A 171 10.03 9.43 -6.79
C TRP A 171 9.49 10.83 -7.09
N GLU A 172 8.65 11.38 -6.22
CA GLU A 172 8.20 12.77 -6.29
C GLU A 172 9.42 13.72 -6.18
N THR A 173 10.31 13.52 -5.20
CA THR A 173 11.54 14.31 -5.05
C THR A 173 12.42 14.23 -6.30
N LEU A 174 12.59 13.02 -6.84
CA LEU A 174 13.40 12.80 -8.04
C LEU A 174 12.78 13.48 -9.26
N ALA A 175 11.49 13.26 -9.53
CA ALA A 175 10.82 13.76 -10.72
C ALA A 175 10.64 15.29 -10.71
N GLU A 176 10.48 15.90 -9.54
CA GLU A 176 10.43 17.35 -9.39
C GLU A 176 11.80 18.01 -9.64
N GLY A 177 12.89 17.36 -9.21
CA GLY A 177 14.24 17.90 -9.37
C GLY A 177 14.89 17.57 -10.72
N ASP A 178 14.84 16.30 -11.14
CA ASP A 178 15.42 15.77 -12.37
C ASP A 178 14.43 14.84 -13.10
N PRO A 179 13.51 15.41 -13.89
CA PRO A 179 12.49 14.64 -14.62
C PRO A 179 13.06 13.73 -15.71
N ASP A 180 14.27 14.02 -16.21
CA ASP A 180 14.95 13.17 -17.19
C ASP A 180 15.49 11.90 -16.53
N LEU A 181 16.14 12.02 -15.38
CA LEU A 181 16.58 10.86 -14.59
C LEU A 181 15.39 10.01 -14.12
N ALA A 182 14.29 10.63 -13.69
CA ALA A 182 13.08 9.88 -13.33
C ALA A 182 12.57 9.03 -14.50
N GLN A 183 12.54 9.58 -15.72
CA GLN A 183 12.14 8.84 -16.91
C GLN A 183 13.12 7.71 -17.28
N GLU A 184 14.41 7.95 -17.14
CA GLU A 184 15.45 6.95 -17.38
C GLU A 184 15.26 5.74 -16.44
N LEU A 185 15.12 5.99 -15.14
CA LEU A 185 14.87 4.94 -14.16
C LEU A 185 13.56 4.19 -14.41
N TYR A 186 12.47 4.90 -14.75
CA TYR A 186 11.21 4.26 -15.14
C TYR A 186 11.42 3.29 -16.31
N SER A 187 12.18 3.71 -17.31
CA SER A 187 12.45 2.90 -18.50
C SER A 187 13.30 1.67 -18.18
N GLU A 188 14.31 1.84 -17.32
CA GLU A 188 15.18 0.75 -16.85
C GLU A 188 14.41 -0.29 -16.04
N LEU A 189 13.64 0.15 -15.04
CA LEU A 189 12.94 -0.75 -14.12
C LEU A 189 11.79 -1.51 -14.79
N LEU A 190 11.17 -0.91 -15.79
CA LEU A 190 10.09 -1.56 -16.55
C LEU A 190 10.62 -2.35 -17.74
N GLY A 191 11.82 -2.01 -18.26
CA GLY A 191 12.38 -2.62 -19.46
C GLY A 191 11.71 -2.15 -20.76
N PHE A 192 11.10 -0.97 -20.74
CA PHE A 192 10.42 -0.36 -21.89
C PHE A 192 10.87 1.10 -22.04
N ASN A 193 10.80 1.65 -23.25
CA ASN A 193 10.97 3.08 -23.42
C ASN A 193 9.71 3.82 -22.94
N VAL A 194 9.79 4.46 -21.77
CA VAL A 194 8.69 5.22 -21.17
C VAL A 194 8.72 6.66 -21.68
N PRO A 195 7.68 7.16 -22.38
CA PRO A 195 7.63 8.58 -22.75
C PRO A 195 7.61 9.46 -21.51
N LYS A 196 8.50 10.46 -21.44
CA LYS A 196 8.65 11.32 -20.25
C LYS A 196 7.33 12.01 -19.90
N GLU A 197 6.64 12.53 -20.90
CA GLU A 197 5.37 13.22 -20.75
C GLU A 197 4.30 12.36 -20.06
N ASP A 198 4.34 11.03 -20.21
CA ASP A 198 3.37 10.15 -19.55
C ASP A 198 3.52 10.14 -18.02
N LEU A 199 4.67 10.55 -17.49
CA LEU A 199 4.93 10.61 -16.05
C LEU A 199 4.32 11.84 -15.37
N PHE A 200 3.82 12.80 -16.14
CA PHE A 200 3.34 14.09 -15.62
C PHE A 200 1.87 14.32 -15.99
N PHE A 201 1.15 15.06 -15.15
CA PHE A 201 -0.21 15.48 -15.48
C PHE A 201 -0.20 16.35 -16.75
N GLN A 202 -0.96 15.95 -17.76
CA GLN A 202 -1.08 16.71 -19.01
C GLN A 202 -2.01 17.93 -18.85
N HIS A 203 -2.92 17.85 -17.89
CA HIS A 203 -3.94 18.85 -17.61
C HIS A 203 -4.10 18.98 -16.09
N ASP A 204 -4.58 20.15 -15.64
CA ASP A 204 -4.96 20.34 -14.25
C ASP A 204 -6.06 19.35 -13.85
N VAL A 205 -5.90 18.71 -12.69
CA VAL A 205 -6.96 17.90 -12.12
C VAL A 205 -7.99 18.84 -11.47
N LEU A 206 -9.23 18.76 -11.95
CA LEU A 206 -10.36 19.46 -11.38
C LEU A 206 -11.18 18.49 -10.53
N CYS A 207 -11.59 18.93 -9.35
CA CYS A 207 -12.51 18.17 -8.50
C CYS A 207 -13.87 18.88 -8.37
N PRO A 208 -14.98 18.14 -8.41
CA PRO A 208 -16.31 18.70 -8.22
C PRO A 208 -16.52 19.22 -6.80
N GLU A 209 -17.15 20.39 -6.69
CA GLU A 209 -17.59 20.98 -5.43
C GLU A 209 -19.05 20.61 -5.17
N LEU A 210 -19.27 19.91 -4.06
CA LEU A 210 -20.54 19.39 -3.62
C LEU A 210 -21.13 20.24 -2.49
N VAL A 211 -22.43 20.52 -2.61
CA VAL A 211 -23.23 21.10 -1.52
C VAL A 211 -24.49 20.27 -1.29
N ARG A 212 -25.06 20.37 -0.08
CA ARG A 212 -26.32 19.72 0.25
C ARG A 212 -27.49 20.69 0.06
N VAL A 213 -28.36 20.43 -0.91
CA VAL A 213 -29.58 21.20 -1.18
C VAL A 213 -30.79 20.31 -0.97
N SER A 214 -31.67 20.69 -0.03
CA SER A 214 -32.90 19.94 0.28
C SER A 214 -32.64 18.45 0.54
N GLY A 215 -31.57 18.13 1.28
CA GLY A 215 -31.17 16.75 1.61
C GLY A 215 -30.29 16.06 0.56
N ARG A 216 -30.24 16.54 -0.69
CA ARG A 216 -29.51 15.91 -1.80
C ARG A 216 -28.16 16.57 -2.07
N LEU A 217 -27.17 15.79 -2.49
CA LEU A 217 -25.89 16.30 -2.96
C LEU A 217 -26.02 16.84 -4.38
N GLN A 218 -25.46 18.02 -4.64
CA GLN A 218 -25.42 18.65 -5.96
C GLN A 218 -24.02 19.20 -6.24
N ILE A 219 -23.55 19.03 -7.47
CA ILE A 219 -22.34 19.72 -7.97
C ILE A 219 -22.72 21.17 -8.26
N VAL A 220 -22.00 22.11 -7.64
CA VAL A 220 -22.18 23.56 -7.87
C VAL A 220 -21.02 24.19 -8.64
N GLY A 221 -19.93 23.46 -8.83
CA GLY A 221 -18.76 23.93 -9.55
C GLY A 221 -17.65 22.89 -9.56
N HIS A 222 -16.51 23.28 -10.13
CA HIS A 222 -15.27 22.52 -10.08
C HIS A 222 -14.18 23.44 -9.56
N VAL A 223 -13.32 22.89 -8.70
CA VAL A 223 -12.13 23.59 -8.20
C VAL A 223 -10.90 22.83 -8.65
N ARG A 224 -9.82 23.57 -8.91
CA ARG A 224 -8.51 22.98 -9.19
C ARG A 224 -7.98 22.32 -7.93
N LEU A 225 -7.47 21.11 -8.06
CA LEU A 225 -6.84 20.38 -6.95
C LEU A 225 -5.35 20.76 -6.87
N THR A 226 -4.96 21.39 -5.76
CA THR A 226 -3.56 21.76 -5.51
C THR A 226 -2.68 20.52 -5.34
N GLY A 227 -1.51 20.50 -5.99
CA GLY A 227 -0.60 19.35 -6.04
C GLY A 227 -0.89 18.35 -7.15
N TYR A 228 -1.81 18.70 -8.07
CA TYR A 228 -2.24 17.88 -9.21
C TYR A 228 -2.36 18.75 -10.48
N GLU A 229 -1.49 19.74 -10.57
CA GLU A 229 -1.42 20.70 -11.66
C GLU A 229 -0.75 20.11 -12.92
N ALA A 230 -1.12 20.61 -14.10
CA ALA A 230 -0.44 20.26 -15.34
C ALA A 230 1.07 20.50 -15.23
N GLY A 231 1.85 19.51 -15.66
CA GLY A 231 3.32 19.50 -15.58
C GLY A 231 3.90 18.97 -14.27
N GLN A 232 3.09 18.73 -13.23
CA GLN A 232 3.56 18.04 -12.03
C GLN A 232 3.61 16.53 -12.22
N TYR A 233 4.48 15.88 -11.45
CA TYR A 233 4.63 14.44 -11.47
C TYR A 233 3.32 13.75 -11.09
N ASN A 234 2.86 12.84 -11.93
CA ASN A 234 1.69 12.02 -11.68
C ASN A 234 2.15 10.67 -11.13
N ARG A 235 2.10 10.54 -9.80
CA ARG A 235 2.46 9.29 -9.11
C ARG A 235 1.57 8.10 -9.46
N TRP A 236 0.38 8.35 -10.02
CA TRP A 236 -0.58 7.35 -10.54
C TRP A 236 -0.56 7.27 -12.06
N ASN A 237 0.57 7.58 -12.69
CA ASN A 237 0.70 7.43 -14.13
C ASN A 237 0.57 5.96 -14.54
N LYS A 238 0.22 5.74 -15.81
CA LYS A 238 -0.03 4.41 -16.36
C LYS A 238 1.13 3.42 -16.27
N TRP A 239 2.36 3.93 -16.16
CA TRP A 239 3.57 3.11 -16.04
C TRP A 239 3.79 2.61 -14.61
N ASN A 240 3.11 3.21 -13.63
CA ASN A 240 3.07 2.78 -12.24
C ASN A 240 1.77 2.05 -11.83
N THR A 241 0.75 2.04 -12.71
CA THR A 241 -0.56 1.41 -12.47
C THR A 241 -0.92 0.34 -13.52
N GLU A 242 -1.25 0.72 -14.75
CA GLU A 242 -1.77 -0.25 -15.74
C GLU A 242 -0.69 -1.04 -16.48
N ARG A 243 0.56 -0.55 -16.48
CA ARG A 243 1.66 -1.10 -17.31
C ARG A 243 2.90 -1.49 -16.51
N GLY A 244 2.87 -1.32 -15.20
CA GLY A 244 4.01 -1.59 -14.32
C GLY A 244 3.70 -1.25 -12.87
N ALA A 245 4.63 -1.55 -11.99
CA ALA A 245 4.67 -1.06 -10.62
C ALA A 245 6.11 -0.61 -10.38
N VAL A 246 6.36 0.69 -10.29
CA VAL A 246 7.66 1.31 -10.01
C VAL A 246 7.76 1.61 -8.52
N HIS A 247 6.77 2.29 -7.97
CA HIS A 247 6.67 2.65 -6.55
C HIS A 247 5.22 2.50 -6.04
N LEU A 248 5.04 2.61 -4.73
CA LEU A 248 3.74 2.46 -4.08
C LEU A 248 2.75 3.54 -4.58
N THR A 249 1.52 3.13 -4.88
CA THR A 249 0.42 3.98 -5.39
C THR A 249 -0.72 4.11 -4.40
N GLN A 250 -0.90 3.12 -3.53
CA GLN A 250 -2.00 3.08 -2.59
C GLN A 250 -1.83 4.24 -1.59
N ARG A 251 -2.87 5.04 -1.40
CA ARG A 251 -2.83 6.29 -0.61
C ARG A 251 -2.30 6.19 0.82
N ASN A 252 -2.43 5.03 1.48
CA ASN A 252 -1.92 4.79 2.83
C ASN A 252 -0.51 4.21 2.81
N ASN A 253 -0.01 3.76 1.65
CA ASN A 253 1.33 3.24 1.45
C ASN A 253 2.34 4.38 1.16
N THR A 254 2.44 5.33 2.09
CA THR A 254 3.34 6.50 1.97
C THR A 254 4.37 6.48 3.09
N LEU A 255 5.58 6.97 2.83
CA LEU A 255 6.62 7.11 3.85
C LEU A 255 6.15 8.03 4.99
N PHE A 256 5.38 9.06 4.64
CA PHE A 256 4.91 10.03 5.61
C PHE A 256 3.82 9.51 6.54
N ALA A 257 2.98 8.58 6.06
CA ALA A 257 2.04 7.86 6.92
C ALA A 257 2.78 6.99 7.94
N GLU A 258 3.86 6.33 7.53
CA GLU A 258 4.70 5.51 8.41
C GLU A 258 5.38 6.38 9.48
N ILE A 259 5.99 7.51 9.10
CA ILE A 259 6.59 8.46 10.05
C ILE A 259 5.53 8.95 11.06
N ASN A 260 4.34 9.34 10.59
CA ASN A 260 3.24 9.76 11.45
C ASN A 260 2.85 8.67 12.45
N LEU A 261 2.73 7.44 11.97
CA LEU A 261 2.30 6.31 12.77
C LEU A 261 3.32 5.98 13.87
N ALA A 262 4.59 5.83 13.49
CA ALA A 262 5.67 5.56 14.45
C ALA A 262 5.78 6.69 15.48
N ALA A 263 5.75 7.94 15.03
CA ALA A 263 5.86 9.09 15.92
C ALA A 263 4.67 9.21 16.89
N ARG A 264 3.43 9.04 16.43
CA ARG A 264 2.25 9.14 17.31
C ARG A 264 2.17 8.00 18.32
N ALA A 265 2.65 6.81 17.96
CA ALA A 265 2.66 5.63 18.81
C ALA A 265 3.60 5.74 20.03
N THR A 266 4.51 6.71 20.09
CA THR A 266 5.42 6.88 21.24
C THR A 266 4.73 7.39 22.51
N GLN A 267 3.56 7.99 22.37
CA GLN A 267 2.81 8.60 23.48
C GLN A 267 2.19 7.54 24.40
N ARG A 268 2.06 7.86 25.69
CA ARG A 268 1.33 7.02 26.65
C ARG A 268 -0.15 7.34 26.61
N PHE A 269 -0.97 6.37 26.21
CA PHE A 269 -2.41 6.56 26.08
C PHE A 269 -3.22 5.90 27.21
N ALA A 270 -4.36 6.50 27.58
CA ALA A 270 -5.26 5.99 28.62
C ALA A 270 -6.23 4.90 28.11
N ILE A 271 -5.73 3.89 27.39
CA ILE A 271 -6.58 2.92 26.68
C ILE A 271 -7.36 2.01 27.65
N ARG A 272 -6.84 1.80 28.86
CA ARG A 272 -7.49 1.12 30.01
C ARG A 272 -6.82 1.53 31.34
N PRO A 273 -7.51 1.45 32.49
CA PRO A 273 -6.94 1.76 33.80
C PRO A 273 -5.88 0.74 34.31
N ASP A 274 -5.75 -0.43 33.70
CA ASP A 274 -4.70 -1.42 33.99
C ASP A 274 -3.52 -1.28 33.02
N LEU A 275 -2.67 -0.30 33.31
CA LEU A 275 -1.44 0.10 32.59
C LEU A 275 -0.36 -1.02 32.44
N GLY A 276 -0.69 -2.29 32.68
CA GLY A 276 0.23 -3.43 32.69
C GLY A 276 -0.22 -4.66 31.89
N ALA A 277 -1.38 -4.61 31.21
CA ALA A 277 -1.79 -5.67 30.28
C ALA A 277 -1.31 -5.34 28.85
N ASN A 278 -1.05 -6.36 28.03
CA ASN A 278 -0.81 -6.18 26.59
C ASN A 278 -1.94 -5.33 26.02
N VAL A 279 -1.61 -4.12 25.56
CA VAL A 279 -2.58 -3.24 24.93
C VAL A 279 -3.00 -3.89 23.61
N ASP A 280 -4.30 -4.08 23.43
CA ASP A 280 -4.85 -4.52 22.15
C ASP A 280 -4.41 -3.51 21.08
N ARG A 281 -3.60 -3.97 20.11
CA ARG A 281 -3.02 -3.13 19.06
C ARG A 281 -4.06 -2.33 18.30
N PHE A 282 -5.29 -2.85 18.18
CA PHE A 282 -6.39 -2.15 17.54
C PHE A 282 -6.92 -1.01 18.42
N ALA A 283 -7.10 -1.25 19.72
CA ALA A 283 -7.49 -0.20 20.67
C ALA A 283 -6.45 0.92 20.74
N LEU A 284 -5.15 0.57 20.68
CA LEU A 284 -4.06 1.53 20.60
C LEU A 284 -4.10 2.38 19.34
N THR A 285 -4.27 1.75 18.18
CA THR A 285 -4.36 2.45 16.89
C THR A 285 -5.54 3.43 16.87
N ALA A 286 -6.69 3.04 17.43
CA ALA A 286 -7.86 3.92 17.55
C ALA A 286 -7.57 5.10 18.49
N CYS A 287 -7.05 4.83 19.68
CA CYS A 287 -6.78 5.85 20.68
C CYS A 287 -5.70 6.84 20.23
N GLY A 288 -4.64 6.36 19.58
CA GLY A 288 -3.59 7.22 19.03
C GLY A 288 -4.01 8.00 17.78
N GLY A 289 -5.14 7.65 17.16
CA GLY A 289 -5.66 8.33 15.99
C GLY A 289 -4.69 8.31 14.81
N TYR A 290 -4.01 7.20 14.60
CA TYR A 290 -3.05 7.00 13.50
C TYR A 290 -3.38 5.72 12.73
N GLY A 291 -2.88 5.63 11.49
CA GLY A 291 -3.04 4.44 10.65
C GLY A 291 -4.49 4.00 10.42
N ALA A 292 -4.66 2.76 9.98
CA ALA A 292 -5.95 2.12 9.78
C ALA A 292 -6.06 0.81 10.57
N LEU A 293 -7.12 0.72 11.38
CA LEU A 293 -7.37 -0.40 12.30
C LEU A 293 -7.37 -1.78 11.64
N ASN A 294 -7.85 -1.86 10.40
CA ASN A 294 -8.11 -3.14 9.74
C ASN A 294 -6.96 -3.62 8.82
N ARG A 295 -5.79 -2.98 8.90
CA ARG A 295 -4.54 -3.42 8.26
C ARG A 295 -3.75 -4.37 9.16
N ASN A 296 -2.73 -5.03 8.61
CA ASN A 296 -1.72 -5.79 9.33
C ASN A 296 -0.63 -4.87 9.88
N SER A 297 -0.07 -4.04 9.01
CA SER A 297 1.05 -3.15 9.29
C SER A 297 0.76 -2.16 10.42
N ASP A 298 -0.23 -1.29 10.23
CA ASP A 298 -0.44 -0.13 11.11
C ASP A 298 -0.60 -0.49 12.60
N PRO A 299 -1.48 -1.43 12.99
CA PRO A 299 -1.58 -1.82 14.39
C PRO A 299 -0.32 -2.51 14.92
N THR A 300 0.39 -3.26 14.07
CA THR A 300 1.63 -3.95 14.46
C THR A 300 2.74 -2.95 14.77
N ILE A 301 2.99 -1.99 13.87
CA ILE A 301 4.00 -0.95 14.06
C ILE A 301 3.65 -0.12 15.30
N GLY A 302 2.39 0.30 15.43
CA GLY A 302 1.93 1.07 16.58
C GLY A 302 2.16 0.35 17.90
N GLN A 303 1.83 -0.94 17.99
CA GLN A 303 2.05 -1.73 19.20
C GLN A 303 3.53 -1.90 19.53
N SER A 304 4.38 -2.23 18.55
CA SER A 304 5.82 -2.39 18.77
C SER A 304 6.45 -1.09 19.29
N VAL A 305 6.19 0.04 18.63
CA VAL A 305 6.72 1.34 19.04
C VAL A 305 6.20 1.73 20.43
N ASN A 306 4.91 1.58 20.69
CA ASN A 306 4.34 1.93 21.99
C ASN A 306 4.90 1.06 23.12
N THR A 307 5.10 -0.23 22.88
CA THR A 307 5.68 -1.16 23.87
C THR A 307 7.07 -0.71 24.30
N LEU A 308 7.92 -0.31 23.35
CA LEU A 308 9.24 0.25 23.65
C LEU A 308 9.15 1.60 24.37
N ALA A 309 8.27 2.51 23.92
CA ALA A 309 8.13 3.82 24.54
C ALA A 309 7.65 3.74 26.01
N LEU A 310 6.76 2.79 26.32
CA LEU A 310 6.32 2.50 27.69
C LEU A 310 7.39 1.80 28.52
N SER A 311 8.35 1.13 27.88
CA SER A 311 9.50 0.50 28.53
C SER A 311 10.64 1.47 28.85
N GLY A 312 10.44 2.77 28.65
CA GLY A 312 11.41 3.81 29.01
C GLY A 312 12.36 4.22 27.89
N PHE A 313 12.04 3.90 26.64
CA PHE A 313 12.82 4.30 25.48
C PHE A 313 12.19 5.50 24.76
N GLN A 314 13.01 6.29 24.09
CA GLN A 314 12.57 7.11 22.97
C GLN A 314 12.81 6.33 21.69
N VAL A 315 11.87 6.41 20.74
CA VAL A 315 11.75 5.44 19.64
C VAL A 315 11.39 6.14 18.35
N MET A 316 11.97 5.69 17.25
CA MET A 316 11.55 6.08 15.90
C MET A 316 12.02 5.07 14.86
N VAL A 317 11.66 5.28 13.59
CA VAL A 317 12.20 4.55 12.44
C VAL A 317 13.68 4.91 12.21
N SER A 318 14.52 3.94 11.89
CA SER A 318 15.95 4.12 11.60
C SER A 318 16.18 4.87 10.29
N ASN A 319 17.27 5.65 10.21
CA ASN A 319 17.76 6.25 8.96
C ASN A 319 18.60 5.21 8.17
N PRO A 320 18.37 4.97 6.86
CA PRO A 320 17.34 5.56 6.01
C PRO A 320 15.93 5.11 6.37
N ILE A 321 15.02 6.08 6.51
CA ILE A 321 13.60 5.84 6.80
C ILE A 321 12.97 5.25 5.54
N GLY A 322 12.23 4.15 5.69
CA GLY A 322 11.62 3.47 4.57
C GLY A 322 10.95 2.16 4.96
N LEU A 323 10.19 1.65 4.00
CA LEU A 323 9.50 0.37 4.05
C LEU A 323 10.29 -0.61 3.21
N TYR A 324 10.59 -1.77 3.77
CA TYR A 324 11.54 -2.68 3.16
C TYR A 324 10.96 -4.08 3.04
N ILE A 325 11.36 -4.79 2.00
CA ILE A 325 11.14 -6.22 1.88
C ILE A 325 12.21 -6.92 2.73
N GLY A 326 11.80 -7.51 3.85
CA GLY A 326 12.71 -8.15 4.80
C GLY A 326 13.00 -9.61 4.45
N ASN A 327 12.02 -10.32 3.90
CA ASN A 327 12.16 -11.71 3.46
C ASN A 327 11.19 -12.02 2.32
N ILE A 328 11.60 -12.92 1.42
CA ILE A 328 10.75 -13.45 0.35
C ILE A 328 10.90 -14.97 0.40
N ASP A 329 9.90 -15.71 0.83
CA ASP A 329 9.97 -17.19 0.85
C ASP A 329 9.42 -17.76 -0.46
N VAL A 330 10.30 -18.34 -1.28
CA VAL A 330 9.95 -19.05 -2.53
C VAL A 330 10.20 -20.56 -2.44
N SER A 331 10.46 -21.10 -1.25
CA SER A 331 10.74 -22.54 -1.06
C SER A 331 9.56 -23.44 -1.46
N GLY A 332 8.34 -22.90 -1.43
CA GLY A 332 7.12 -23.53 -1.91
C GLY A 332 6.95 -23.54 -3.44
N PHE A 333 7.84 -22.90 -4.20
CA PHE A 333 7.72 -22.79 -5.66
C PHE A 333 7.85 -24.16 -6.33
N ARG A 334 6.95 -24.45 -7.26
CA ARG A 334 6.96 -25.65 -8.09
C ARG A 334 6.78 -25.29 -9.56
N ASP A 335 7.60 -25.89 -10.41
CA ASP A 335 7.47 -25.82 -11.87
C ASP A 335 6.20 -26.58 -12.36
N PRO A 336 5.85 -26.55 -13.66
CA PRO A 336 4.68 -27.24 -14.18
C PRO A 336 4.69 -28.76 -14.01
N ASP A 337 5.88 -29.36 -13.88
CA ASP A 337 6.09 -30.79 -13.66
C ASP A 337 6.07 -31.16 -12.17
N GLY A 338 5.97 -30.18 -11.28
CA GLY A 338 5.92 -30.34 -9.83
C GLY A 338 7.28 -30.42 -9.15
N ASN A 339 8.37 -30.08 -9.85
CA ASN A 339 9.72 -30.05 -9.28
C ASN A 339 9.96 -28.75 -8.50
N ALA A 340 10.81 -28.83 -7.47
CA ALA A 340 11.35 -27.64 -6.83
C ALA A 340 12.36 -26.97 -7.75
N VAL A 341 12.45 -25.64 -7.65
CA VAL A 341 13.38 -24.81 -8.43
C VAL A 341 14.18 -23.95 -7.46
N GLU A 342 15.47 -23.76 -7.73
CA GLU A 342 16.35 -22.96 -6.88
C GLU A 342 15.94 -21.48 -6.89
N ARG A 343 16.04 -20.82 -5.72
CA ARG A 343 15.64 -19.42 -5.52
C ARG A 343 16.25 -18.50 -6.57
N ASP A 344 17.56 -18.60 -6.79
CA ASP A 344 18.32 -17.67 -7.63
C ASP A 344 18.01 -17.83 -9.13
N GLU A 345 17.34 -18.91 -9.53
CA GLU A 345 16.87 -19.09 -10.90
C GLU A 345 15.53 -18.40 -11.17
N ILE A 346 14.76 -18.10 -10.12
CA ILE A 346 13.37 -17.60 -10.22
C ILE A 346 13.15 -16.24 -9.58
N LEU A 347 14.09 -15.73 -8.80
CA LEU A 347 13.96 -14.48 -8.05
C LEU A 347 15.16 -13.58 -8.32
N THR A 348 14.87 -12.33 -8.69
CA THR A 348 15.88 -11.28 -8.85
C THR A 348 15.55 -10.09 -7.96
N VAL A 349 16.50 -9.65 -7.14
CA VAL A 349 16.43 -8.36 -6.44
C VAL A 349 16.97 -7.28 -7.38
N HIS A 350 16.18 -6.22 -7.59
CA HIS A 350 16.53 -5.13 -8.50
C HIS A 350 17.06 -3.91 -7.76
N ARG A 351 16.55 -3.62 -6.57
CA ARG A 351 16.89 -2.43 -5.79
C ARG A 351 16.93 -2.74 -4.30
N GLY A 352 17.94 -2.21 -3.62
CA GLY A 352 18.22 -2.50 -2.22
C GLY A 352 18.96 -3.83 -2.00
N THR A 353 19.16 -4.20 -0.73
CA THR A 353 19.95 -5.38 -0.33
C THR A 353 19.34 -6.04 0.91
N PHE A 354 19.53 -7.36 1.06
CA PHE A 354 19.17 -8.07 2.30
C PHE A 354 20.19 -7.85 3.42
N GLU A 355 21.39 -7.38 3.09
CA GLU A 355 22.48 -7.11 4.03
C GLU A 355 23.02 -5.71 3.71
N ASP A 356 22.43 -4.68 4.35
CA ASP A 356 22.95 -3.32 4.29
C ASP A 356 24.11 -3.11 5.30
N GLU A 357 24.71 -1.92 5.34
CA GLU A 357 25.89 -1.61 6.18
C GLU A 357 25.73 -1.97 7.67
N ASP A 358 24.51 -1.86 8.21
CA ASP A 358 24.18 -2.21 9.60
C ASP A 358 23.58 -3.62 9.77
N GLY A 359 23.64 -4.44 8.72
CA GLY A 359 23.13 -5.82 8.70
C GLY A 359 21.61 -5.95 8.54
N LEU A 360 20.89 -4.85 8.32
CA LEU A 360 19.45 -4.86 8.13
C LEU A 360 19.06 -5.03 6.65
N ALA A 361 17.97 -5.76 6.41
CA ALA A 361 17.42 -5.94 5.08
C ALA A 361 16.68 -4.69 4.60
N ARG A 362 17.18 -4.04 3.57
CA ARG A 362 16.58 -2.86 2.93
C ARG A 362 16.32 -3.10 1.44
N VAL A 363 15.69 -4.22 1.10
CA VAL A 363 15.24 -4.50 -0.28
C VAL A 363 14.03 -3.63 -0.59
N LEU A 364 14.03 -3.01 -1.78
CA LEU A 364 12.96 -2.13 -2.25
C LEU A 364 12.19 -2.72 -3.42
N ARG A 365 12.86 -3.51 -4.27
CA ARG A 365 12.26 -4.07 -5.48
C ARG A 365 12.80 -5.45 -5.78
N PHE A 366 11.92 -6.38 -6.12
CA PHE A 366 12.29 -7.68 -6.65
C PHE A 366 11.30 -8.14 -7.72
N SER A 367 11.65 -9.20 -8.43
CA SER A 367 10.74 -9.88 -9.34
C SER A 367 10.84 -11.38 -9.20
N VAL A 368 9.72 -12.07 -9.45
CA VAL A 368 9.68 -13.52 -9.68
C VAL A 368 9.49 -13.78 -11.17
N HIS A 369 10.21 -14.73 -11.73
CA HIS A 369 10.16 -15.12 -13.15
C HIS A 369 10.43 -16.63 -13.30
N PRO A 370 10.07 -17.25 -14.45
CA PRO A 370 10.53 -18.60 -14.77
C PRO A 370 12.06 -18.65 -14.91
N PRO A 371 12.71 -19.82 -14.73
CA PRO A 371 14.13 -19.98 -15.02
C PRO A 371 14.50 -19.56 -16.45
N ALA A 372 15.74 -19.10 -16.63
CA ALA A 372 16.23 -18.71 -17.94
C ALA A 372 16.10 -19.86 -18.96
N GLY A 373 15.44 -19.59 -20.09
CA GLY A 373 15.20 -20.59 -21.14
C GLY A 373 13.99 -21.50 -20.92
N ALA A 374 13.21 -21.31 -19.84
CA ALA A 374 11.96 -22.02 -19.65
C ALA A 374 10.98 -21.76 -20.81
N ASP A 375 10.26 -22.81 -21.23
CA ASP A 375 9.23 -22.76 -22.26
C ASP A 375 7.81 -22.64 -21.70
N TYR A 376 7.70 -22.27 -20.41
CA TYR A 376 6.46 -22.06 -19.67
C TYR A 376 6.42 -20.67 -19.02
N GLY A 377 5.21 -20.17 -18.75
CA GLY A 377 4.97 -18.96 -17.95
C GLY A 377 4.61 -19.29 -16.51
N LEU A 378 4.67 -18.29 -15.62
CA LEU A 378 4.36 -18.47 -14.21
C LEU A 378 2.92 -18.94 -13.96
N GLU A 379 1.98 -18.67 -14.86
CA GLU A 379 0.60 -19.18 -14.74
C GLU A 379 0.49 -20.71 -14.71
N SER A 380 1.54 -21.42 -15.16
CA SER A 380 1.66 -22.88 -15.10
C SER A 380 2.40 -23.38 -13.85
N CYS A 381 2.92 -22.48 -13.03
CA CYS A 381 3.65 -22.76 -11.80
C CYS A 381 2.74 -22.56 -10.57
N ALA A 382 3.21 -23.03 -9.42
CA ALA A 382 2.53 -22.81 -8.15
C ALA A 382 3.50 -22.48 -7.01
N ILE A 383 3.02 -21.79 -5.99
CA ILE A 383 3.69 -21.67 -4.69
C ILE A 383 2.73 -22.17 -3.62
N ASP A 384 3.17 -23.12 -2.78
CA ASP A 384 2.32 -23.76 -1.76
C ASP A 384 0.97 -24.26 -2.29
N ARG A 385 0.99 -24.82 -3.50
CA ARG A 385 -0.18 -25.33 -4.25
C ARG A 385 -1.15 -24.25 -4.76
N HIS A 386 -0.82 -22.96 -4.62
CA HIS A 386 -1.57 -21.87 -5.23
C HIS A 386 -0.99 -21.49 -6.59
N PRO A 387 -1.81 -21.46 -7.66
CA PRO A 387 -1.35 -21.09 -8.99
C PRO A 387 -0.80 -19.65 -9.04
N LEU A 388 0.35 -19.46 -9.70
CA LEU A 388 0.98 -18.15 -9.88
C LEU A 388 0.37 -17.36 -11.05
N SER A 389 -0.96 -17.28 -11.08
CA SER A 389 -1.71 -16.48 -12.06
C SER A 389 -1.79 -14.98 -11.70
N THR A 390 -1.33 -14.63 -10.49
CA THR A 390 -1.36 -13.32 -9.83
C THR A 390 -0.13 -13.21 -8.91
N GLY A 391 0.21 -12.02 -8.43
CA GLY A 391 1.27 -11.82 -7.43
C GLY A 391 0.86 -12.17 -5.99
N GLY A 392 -0.44 -12.31 -5.72
CA GLY A 392 -0.98 -12.57 -4.38
C GLY A 392 -0.36 -13.75 -3.62
N PRO A 393 -0.12 -14.94 -4.24
CA PRO A 393 0.53 -16.04 -3.57
C PRO A 393 1.95 -15.71 -3.09
N VAL A 394 2.75 -14.99 -3.89
CA VAL A 394 4.10 -14.56 -3.51
C VAL A 394 4.05 -13.47 -2.44
N ALA A 395 3.12 -12.51 -2.55
CA ALA A 395 2.94 -11.46 -1.55
C ALA A 395 2.62 -12.02 -0.16
N ARG A 396 1.87 -13.13 -0.06
CA ARG A 396 1.61 -13.82 1.22
C ARG A 396 2.88 -14.41 1.84
N GLN A 397 3.82 -14.85 1.01
CA GLN A 397 5.12 -15.38 1.42
C GLN A 397 6.21 -14.30 1.50
N THR A 398 5.83 -13.02 1.34
CA THR A 398 6.75 -11.89 1.45
C THR A 398 6.50 -11.18 2.76
N THR A 399 7.59 -11.00 3.52
CA THR A 399 7.59 -10.21 4.74
C THR A 399 8.05 -8.79 4.42
N VAL A 400 7.21 -7.82 4.74
CA VAL A 400 7.58 -6.40 4.75
C VAL A 400 8.02 -6.04 6.17
N VAL A 401 9.00 -5.15 6.28
CA VAL A 401 9.58 -4.71 7.54
C VAL A 401 9.77 -3.21 7.55
N ILE A 402 9.70 -2.67 8.76
CA ILE A 402 10.22 -1.37 9.13
C ILE A 402 11.30 -1.60 10.18
N HIS A 403 12.36 -0.79 10.14
CA HIS A 403 13.46 -0.87 11.08
C HIS A 403 13.35 0.26 12.09
N GLY A 404 13.12 -0.08 13.35
CA GLY A 404 13.08 0.86 14.47
C GLY A 404 14.44 1.05 15.12
N ILE A 405 14.62 2.20 15.75
CA ILE A 405 15.72 2.56 16.65
C ILE A 405 15.15 3.01 18.00
N ALA A 406 15.80 2.59 19.07
CA ALA A 406 15.40 2.91 20.43
C ALA A 406 16.62 3.32 21.26
N THR A 407 16.50 4.41 22.03
CA THR A 407 17.53 4.83 23.00
C THR A 407 16.90 5.01 24.38
N PRO A 408 17.60 4.69 25.47
CA PRO A 408 17.07 4.91 26.81
C PRO A 408 16.71 6.39 27.01
N ALA A 409 15.50 6.66 27.49
CA ALA A 409 15.02 8.02 27.68
C ALA A 409 14.75 8.28 29.17
N SER A 410 15.19 9.45 29.63
CA SER A 410 14.85 9.96 30.96
C SER A 410 13.60 10.84 30.90
N GLY A 411 12.96 11.08 32.05
CA GLY A 411 11.75 11.91 32.14
C GLY A 411 10.45 11.13 32.02
N ASP A 412 9.34 11.85 32.18
CA ASP A 412 7.99 11.30 32.18
C ASP A 412 7.46 11.09 30.75
N ASN A 413 6.58 10.10 30.58
CA ASN A 413 5.72 9.97 29.41
C ASN A 413 4.29 10.34 29.85
N PRO A 414 3.87 11.62 29.68
CA PRO A 414 2.56 12.07 30.15
C PRO A 414 1.43 11.33 29.43
N LEU A 415 0.28 11.23 30.11
CA LEU A 415 -0.91 10.65 29.48
C LEU A 415 -1.42 11.57 28.37
N ALA A 416 -1.61 11.00 27.18
CA ALA A 416 -2.33 11.59 26.08
C ALA A 416 -3.79 11.10 26.07
N GLU A 417 -4.69 12.00 25.68
CA GLU A 417 -6.10 11.69 25.47
C GLU A 417 -6.30 10.80 24.25
N CYS A 418 -7.32 9.94 24.30
CA CYS A 418 -7.68 9.12 23.15
C CYS A 418 -8.43 9.92 22.09
N ALA A 419 -8.01 9.80 20.83
CA ALA A 419 -8.73 10.32 19.67
C ALA A 419 -10.01 9.53 19.38
N ALA A 420 -9.99 8.21 19.62
CA ALA A 420 -11.12 7.31 19.40
C ALA A 420 -11.01 6.05 20.28
N ARG A 421 -12.08 5.28 20.36
CA ARG A 421 -12.06 3.90 20.87
C ARG A 421 -12.33 2.90 19.75
N ALA A 422 -11.74 1.72 19.84
CA ALA A 422 -11.99 0.63 18.91
C ALA A 422 -13.22 -0.18 19.32
N CYS A 423 -14.16 -0.37 18.40
CA CYS A 423 -15.27 -1.28 18.53
C CYS A 423 -15.06 -2.48 17.61
N ALA A 424 -14.98 -3.68 18.18
CA ALA A 424 -14.89 -4.91 17.41
C ALA A 424 -16.28 -5.37 16.97
N HIS A 425 -16.41 -5.76 15.69
CA HIS A 425 -17.61 -6.44 15.23
C HIS A 425 -17.70 -7.82 15.89
N PRO A 426 -18.86 -8.21 16.46
CA PRO A 426 -18.92 -9.41 17.30
C PRO A 426 -18.77 -10.73 16.55
N THR A 427 -18.97 -10.75 15.23
CA THR A 427 -18.99 -12.00 14.44
C THR A 427 -18.03 -12.03 13.24
N LYS A 428 -17.40 -10.91 12.85
CA LYS A 428 -16.52 -10.85 11.67
C LYS A 428 -15.16 -11.48 11.96
N ASP A 429 -14.55 -12.13 10.96
CA ASP A 429 -13.23 -12.73 11.07
C ASP A 429 -12.48 -12.75 9.72
N PRO A 430 -11.20 -12.33 9.68
CA PRO A 430 -10.46 -11.60 10.71
C PRO A 430 -11.26 -10.48 11.36
N GLN A 431 -11.05 -10.31 12.67
CA GLN A 431 -11.81 -9.35 13.46
C GLN A 431 -11.76 -7.95 12.82
N TYR A 432 -12.93 -7.37 12.57
CA TYR A 432 -13.10 -6.06 11.96
C TYR A 432 -13.45 -5.02 13.02
N PHE A 433 -12.86 -3.84 12.91
CA PHE A 433 -12.96 -2.78 13.91
C PHE A 433 -13.46 -1.47 13.31
N LEU A 434 -14.21 -0.71 14.10
CA LEU A 434 -14.54 0.68 13.85
C LEU A 434 -13.87 1.58 14.89
N ALA A 435 -13.34 2.71 14.45
CA ALA A 435 -12.99 3.81 15.32
C ALA A 435 -14.26 4.63 15.57
N ILE A 436 -14.64 4.82 16.83
CA ILE A 436 -15.74 5.69 17.22
C ILE A 436 -15.28 6.70 18.28
N ASP A 437 -16.09 7.72 18.51
CA ASP A 437 -15.88 8.68 19.60
C ASP A 437 -15.57 7.94 20.93
N PRO A 438 -14.53 8.34 21.70
CA PRO A 438 -14.11 7.67 22.92
C PRO A 438 -15.24 7.40 23.93
N ASP A 439 -16.23 8.30 23.99
CA ASP A 439 -17.35 8.23 24.95
C ASP A 439 -18.62 7.59 24.35
N ALA A 440 -18.65 7.30 23.05
CA ALA A 440 -19.81 6.73 22.39
C ALA A 440 -19.91 5.21 22.59
N ASP A 441 -21.15 4.69 22.58
CA ASP A 441 -21.40 3.26 22.56
C ASP A 441 -21.05 2.59 21.22
N CYS A 442 -20.66 1.31 21.28
CA CYS A 442 -20.37 0.58 20.06
C CYS A 442 -21.66 0.42 19.23
N PRO A 443 -21.57 0.55 17.90
CA PRO A 443 -22.75 0.39 17.04
C PRO A 443 -23.38 -1.00 17.21
N ALA A 444 -24.71 -1.08 17.06
CA ALA A 444 -25.42 -2.36 17.05
C ALA A 444 -24.91 -3.25 15.90
N ASN A 445 -25.07 -4.58 16.01
CA ASN A 445 -24.45 -5.53 15.07
C ASN A 445 -24.91 -5.38 13.61
N ASP A 446 -26.10 -4.82 13.39
CA ASP A 446 -26.72 -4.57 12.11
C ASP A 446 -26.55 -3.13 11.61
N ASP A 447 -25.79 -2.31 12.34
CA ASP A 447 -25.51 -0.93 11.96
C ASP A 447 -24.72 -0.86 10.64
N GLU A 448 -25.17 0.00 9.73
CA GLU A 448 -24.57 0.18 8.41
C GLU A 448 -23.10 0.60 8.46
N ARG A 449 -22.65 1.22 9.57
CA ARG A 449 -21.22 1.56 9.77
C ARG A 449 -20.34 0.32 9.78
N TRP A 450 -20.87 -0.86 10.09
CA TRP A 450 -20.13 -2.11 10.00
C TRP A 450 -19.94 -2.61 8.58
N MET A 451 -20.63 -2.04 7.59
CA MET A 451 -20.35 -2.36 6.20
C MET A 451 -18.88 -2.01 5.91
N GLU A 452 -18.10 -3.04 5.60
CA GLU A 452 -16.72 -2.87 5.17
C GLU A 452 -16.69 -1.97 3.95
N ALA A 453 -15.68 -1.10 3.85
CA ALA A 453 -15.45 -0.39 2.60
C ALA A 453 -15.40 -1.44 1.48
N PRO A 454 -16.26 -1.32 0.45
CA PRO A 454 -16.31 -2.34 -0.58
C PRO A 454 -14.94 -2.41 -1.24
N VAL A 455 -14.30 -3.59 -1.19
CA VAL A 455 -13.17 -3.84 -2.08
C VAL A 455 -13.71 -4.37 -3.40
N THR A 456 -12.94 -4.26 -4.48
CA THR A 456 -13.40 -4.81 -5.75
C THR A 456 -13.11 -6.30 -5.76
N LEU A 457 -14.14 -7.16 -5.86
CA LEU A 457 -13.94 -8.61 -5.97
C LEU A 457 -13.83 -9.06 -7.41
N ALA A 458 -12.86 -9.94 -7.64
CA ALA A 458 -12.89 -10.81 -8.79
C ALA A 458 -14.17 -11.67 -8.79
N PRO A 459 -14.72 -11.98 -9.98
CA PRO A 459 -15.85 -12.90 -10.08
C PRO A 459 -15.49 -14.28 -9.55
N ASP A 460 -16.52 -15.00 -9.08
CA ASP A 460 -16.42 -16.42 -8.76
C ASP A 460 -16.06 -17.24 -10.00
N GLU A 461 -15.12 -18.18 -9.86
CA GLU A 461 -14.70 -19.04 -11.00
C GLU A 461 -15.86 -19.84 -11.59
N SER A 462 -16.84 -20.24 -10.77
CA SER A 462 -18.05 -20.93 -11.24
C SER A 462 -18.92 -20.07 -12.18
N ARG A 463 -18.74 -18.74 -12.18
CA ARG A 463 -19.41 -17.82 -13.11
C ARG A 463 -18.63 -17.58 -14.41
N MET A 464 -17.36 -17.97 -14.50
CA MET A 464 -16.57 -17.87 -15.74
C MET A 464 -16.89 -18.97 -16.75
N THR A 465 -17.64 -20.00 -16.36
CA THR A 465 -18.02 -21.13 -17.21
C THR A 465 -19.28 -20.85 -18.05
N ALA A 466 -19.38 -19.71 -18.77
CA ALA A 466 -20.41 -19.53 -19.81
C ALA A 466 -20.20 -18.30 -20.72
N VAL A 467 -19.05 -18.13 -21.38
CA VAL A 467 -19.01 -17.49 -22.71
C VAL A 467 -17.97 -18.19 -23.58
N ARG A 468 -18.23 -19.44 -23.96
CA ARG A 468 -17.67 -19.94 -25.23
C ARG A 468 -18.53 -19.36 -26.34
N GLY A 469 -18.22 -18.13 -26.75
CA GLY A 469 -18.71 -17.62 -28.02
C GLY A 469 -18.21 -18.56 -29.11
N ALA A 470 -19.13 -19.29 -29.74
CA ALA A 470 -18.82 -20.06 -30.93
C ALA A 470 -18.11 -19.15 -31.95
N PRO A 471 -17.10 -19.64 -32.69
CA PRO A 471 -16.51 -18.86 -33.77
C PRO A 471 -17.64 -18.47 -34.73
N ARG A 472 -17.81 -17.16 -34.96
CA ARG A 472 -18.65 -16.67 -36.05
C ARG A 472 -18.05 -17.22 -37.35
N THR A 473 -18.66 -18.26 -37.89
CA THR A 473 -18.42 -18.68 -39.26
C THR A 473 -18.90 -17.56 -40.16
N SER A 474 -17.95 -16.89 -40.81
CA SER A 474 -18.24 -16.03 -41.97
C SER A 474 -18.67 -16.93 -43.13
N GLY A 475 -19.94 -17.29 -43.15
CA GLY A 475 -20.60 -17.94 -44.27
C GLY A 475 -20.98 -16.91 -45.33
N GLU A 476 -20.31 -17.01 -46.48
CA GLU A 476 -20.84 -16.93 -47.84
C GLU A 476 -22.05 -16.01 -48.09
N ARG A 477 -21.82 -14.95 -48.87
CA ARG A 477 -22.82 -14.42 -49.81
C ARG A 477 -22.47 -14.89 -51.22
N MET A 478 -23.22 -15.86 -51.73
CA MET A 478 -23.60 -15.90 -53.15
C MET A 478 -25.08 -15.50 -53.23
N GLY A 479 -25.36 -14.53 -54.08
CA GLY A 479 -26.68 -13.91 -54.29
C GLY A 479 -26.51 -12.53 -54.86
#